data_AF-A0A3D3M5E5-F1
#
_entry.id   AF-A0A3D3M5E5-F1
#
_cell.length_a   1.000
_cell.length_b   1.000
_cell.length_c   1.000
_cell.angle_alpha   90.00
_cell.angle_beta   90.00
_cell.angle_gamma   90.00
#
_symmetry.space_group_name_H-M   'P 1'
#
loop_
_entity.id
_entity.type
_entity.pdbx_description
1 polymer ?
#
loop_
_entity_poly.entity_id
_entity_poly.type
_entity_poly.pdbx_seq_one_letter_code
_entity_poly.pdbx_strand_id
1 'polypeptide(L)' 'FNQATLEKACQALGEDFTPLSDFRASKEYRLLGAQNLLRKYFIELQTPHIETRVTAYV' A
#
# COMPACT_ATOMS: atom_id res chain seq x y z
N PHE A 1 -0.92 -17.16 3.32
CA PHE A 1 -0.31 -15.81 3.37
C PHE A 1 -0.73 -15.15 4.69
N ASN A 2 0.17 -14.48 5.42
CA ASN A 2 -0.12 -13.92 6.75
C ASN A 2 0.44 -12.49 6.91
N GLN A 3 0.05 -11.81 7.99
CA GLN A 3 0.46 -10.43 8.27
C GLN A 3 1.98 -10.26 8.35
N ALA A 4 2.69 -11.22 8.95
CA ALA A 4 4.14 -11.11 9.10
C ALA A 4 4.86 -11.16 7.75
N THR A 5 4.40 -12.00 6.81
CA THR A 5 4.91 -12.03 5.44
C THR A 5 4.62 -10.72 4.70
N LEU A 6 3.44 -10.12 4.92
CA LEU A 6 3.07 -8.82 4.33
C LEU A 6 3.99 -7.69 4.80
N GLU A 7 4.26 -7.59 6.10
CA GLU A 7 5.10 -6.52 6.64
C GLU A 7 6.56 -6.63 6.15
N LYS A 8 7.07 -7.86 5.98
CA LYS A 8 8.38 -8.06 5.34
C LYS A 8 8.39 -7.56 3.89
N ALA A 9 7.33 -7.81 3.13
CA ALA A 9 7.22 -7.29 1.76
C ALA A 9 7.12 -5.75 1.75
N CYS A 10 6.40 -5.14 2.70
CA CYS A 10 6.36 -3.68 2.86
C CYS A 10 7.74 -3.08 3.18
N GLN A 11 8.55 -3.77 3.98
CA GLN A 11 9.93 -3.37 4.27
C GLN A 11 10.80 -3.46 3.02
N ALA A 12 10.71 -4.55 2.27
CA ALA A 12 11.45 -4.74 1.01
C ALA A 12 11.18 -3.61 -0.01
N LEU A 13 9.96 -3.07 -0.07
CA LEU A 13 9.66 -1.89 -0.90
C LEU A 13 10.52 -0.66 -0.56
N GLY A 14 10.96 -0.51 0.69
CA GLY A 14 11.86 0.57 1.11
C GLY A 14 13.32 0.34 0.70
N GLU A 15 13.68 -0.91 0.42
CA GLU A 15 15.02 -1.28 -0.07
C GLU A 15 15.08 -1.25 -1.61
N ASP A 16 14.01 -1.69 -2.26
CA ASP A 16 13.91 -1.78 -3.72
C ASP A 16 13.75 -0.41 -4.40
N PHE A 17 13.14 0.57 -3.71
CA PHE A 17 12.79 1.86 -4.29
C PHE A 17 13.30 3.02 -3.46
N THR A 18 13.82 4.05 -4.15
CA THR A 18 14.11 5.36 -3.57
C THR A 18 13.24 6.42 -4.27
N PRO A 19 12.03 6.72 -3.75
CA PRO A 19 11.11 7.62 -4.43
C PRO A 19 11.61 9.07 -4.44
N LEU A 20 11.19 9.81 -5.45
CA LEU A 20 11.44 11.25 -5.58
C LEU A 20 10.47 12.04 -4.69
N SER A 21 10.91 13.21 -4.21
CA SER A 21 10.03 14.23 -3.66
C SER A 21 9.78 15.32 -4.71
N ASP A 22 8.53 15.69 -4.95
CA ASP A 22 8.15 16.80 -5.83
C ASP A 22 6.89 17.52 -5.32
N PHE A 23 6.34 18.45 -6.11
CA PHE A 23 5.10 19.17 -5.77
C PHE A 23 3.89 18.26 -5.50
N ARG A 24 3.85 17.06 -6.08
CA ARG A 24 2.71 16.14 -5.93
C ARG A 24 2.78 15.36 -4.62
N ALA A 25 3.98 14.94 -4.21
CA ALA A 25 4.17 14.16 -3.00
C ALA A 25 5.64 14.08 -2.59
N SER A 26 5.87 13.97 -1.27
CA SER A 26 7.19 13.62 -0.73
C SER A 26 7.53 12.14 -0.96
N LYS A 27 8.82 11.82 -0.89
CA LYS A 27 9.32 10.44 -1.00
C LYS A 27 8.74 9.51 0.07
N GLU A 28 8.58 10.01 1.31
CA GLU A 28 8.01 9.25 2.43
C GLU A 28 6.54 8.92 2.15
N TYR A 29 5.78 9.90 1.65
CA TYR A 29 4.38 9.70 1.31
C TYR A 29 4.20 8.70 0.17
N ARG A 30 5.06 8.75 -0.85
CA ARG A 30 5.03 7.77 -1.96
C ARG A 30 5.35 6.36 -1.49
N LEU A 31 6.38 6.19 -0.66
CA LEU A 31 6.72 4.88 -0.09
C LEU A 31 5.57 4.35 0.78
N LEU A 32 5.01 5.19 1.64
CA LEU A 32 3.86 4.86 2.48
C LEU A 32 2.65 4.46 1.62
N GLY A 33 2.39 5.19 0.54
CA GLY A 33 1.33 4.88 -0.43
C GLY A 33 1.50 3.49 -1.03
N ALA A 34 2.71 3.15 -1.51
CA ALA A 34 2.99 1.83 -2.07
C ALA A 34 2.77 0.70 -1.04
N GLN A 35 3.27 0.86 0.18
CA GLN A 35 3.06 -0.11 1.26
C GLN A 35 1.57 -0.26 1.63
N ASN A 36 0.83 0.85 1.65
CA ASN A 36 -0.60 0.83 1.97
C ASN A 36 -1.45 0.19 0.87
N LEU A 37 -1.06 0.33 -0.41
CA LEU A 37 -1.71 -0.40 -1.51
C LEU A 37 -1.55 -1.92 -1.35
N LEU A 38 -0.36 -2.37 -0.93
CA LEU A 38 -0.13 -3.79 -0.66
C LEU A 38 -0.96 -4.28 0.55
N ARG A 39 -1.05 -3.49 1.63
CA ARG A 39 -1.92 -3.79 2.77
C ARG A 39 -3.40 -3.84 2.38
N LYS A 40 -3.86 -2.89 1.57
CA LYS A 40 -5.22 -2.86 1.04
C LYS A 40 -5.52 -4.13 0.24
N TYR A 41 -4.62 -4.54 -0.66
CA TYR A 41 -4.79 -5.77 -1.43
C TYR A 41 -4.90 -7.00 -0.53
N PHE A 42 -4.08 -7.09 0.52
CA PHE A 42 -4.17 -8.17 1.49
C PHE A 42 -5.51 -8.22 2.21
N ILE A 43 -6.05 -7.06 2.63
CA ILE A 43 -7.38 -6.95 3.23
C ILE A 43 -8.46 -7.38 2.22
N GLU A 44 -8.39 -6.96 0.96
CA GLU A 44 -9.35 -7.36 -0.09
C GLU A 44 -9.36 -8.90 -0.27
N LEU A 45 -8.20 -9.56 -0.19
CA LEU A 45 -8.11 -11.02 -0.27
C LEU A 45 -8.69 -11.75 0.94
N GLN A 46 -8.48 -11.20 2.15
CA GLN A 46 -8.96 -11.83 3.39
C GLN A 46 -10.43 -11.57 3.66
N THR A 47 -10.91 -10.39 3.29
CA THR A 47 -12.26 -9.92 3.63
C THR A 47 -12.92 -9.30 2.40
N PRO A 48 -13.38 -10.12 1.43
CA PRO A 48 -13.87 -9.63 0.13
C PRO A 48 -15.12 -8.76 0.21
N HIS A 49 -15.84 -8.82 1.32
CA HIS A 49 -17.08 -8.07 1.56
C HIS A 49 -16.84 -6.68 2.19
N ILE A 50 -15.60 -6.35 2.55
CA ILE A 50 -15.25 -4.98 2.96
C ILE A 50 -15.02 -4.15 1.70
N GLU A 51 -15.86 -3.13 1.53
CA GLU A 51 -15.66 -2.12 0.50
C GLU A 51 -14.41 -1.29 0.81
N THR A 52 -13.38 -1.45 -0.02
CA THR A 52 -12.14 -0.67 0.09
C THR A 52 -11.95 0.31 -1.06
N ARG A 53 -12.90 0.36 -2.00
CA ARG A 53 -12.84 1.20 -3.20
C ARG A 53 -13.98 2.21 -3.16
N VAL A 54 -13.68 3.45 -3.52
CA VAL A 54 -14.69 4.52 -3.59
C VAL A 54 -15.31 4.48 -4.99
N THR A 55 -16.26 3.57 -5.21
CA THR A 55 -16.96 3.40 -6.50
C THR A 55 -18.33 4.09 -6.53
N ALA A 56 -18.83 4.53 -5.37
CA ALA A 56 -20.22 4.98 -5.20
C ALA A 56 -20.46 6.49 -5.34
N TYR A 57 -19.41 7.30 -5.58
CA TYR A 57 -19.54 8.75 -5.70
C TYR A 57 -19.00 9.20 -7.07
N VAL A 58 -19.92 9.48 -7.99
CA VAL A 58 -19.69 10.14 -9.30
C VAL A 58 -20.56 11.37 -9.40
#